data_AF-G3NHR8-F1
#
_entry.id   AF-G3NHR8-F1
#
_cell.length_a   1.000
_cell.length_b   1.000
_cell.length_c   1.000
_cell.angle_alpha   90.00
_cell.angle_beta   90.00
_cell.angle_gamma   90.00
#
_symmetry.space_group_name_H-M   'P 1'
#
loop_
_entity.id
_entity.type
_entity.pdbx_description
1 polymer ?
#
loop_
_entity_poly.entity_id
_entity_poly.type
_entity_poly.pdbx_seq_one_letter_code
_entity_poly.pdbx_strand_id
1 'polypeptide(L)'
;MSDHTLRYFSLRHGRRRDAADVTWSHAVNSRSRLAEALTGPTHMMEADVIIRGADPKEPIMAHPPDTDSDITLKEWLEALGGSDKGVKLDFKSLEAVSPSVVLLEDVYRSNRPVWVNADVLPGPGGLASPLDPLAFLSSVSTLPPHTVLSLGWTTGWTAGTDNAGYSWDMVRTMEEICRALEHPVTFPVRAALLAASFSQLSWLLQQSDRYTLTVWTGKDDKFPAQDLLAYKANFDSITHLILFCIVQNRKFEICLRGVCTHETSSVPKPSHQHRN
;
A
#
# COMPACT_ATOMS: atom_id res chain seq x y z
N MET A 1 7.20 -14.88 -2.48
CA MET A 1 7.43 -14.88 -1.00
C MET A 1 8.93 -14.71 -0.77
N SER A 2 9.47 -13.93 0.18
CA SER A 2 9.03 -13.87 1.58
C SER A 2 8.20 -12.64 1.91
N ASP A 3 6.93 -12.92 2.02
CA ASP A 3 5.87 -12.19 2.68
C ASP A 3 6.23 -11.90 4.15
N HIS A 4 7.29 -11.14 4.40
CA HIS A 4 7.69 -10.79 5.76
C HIS A 4 6.54 -10.09 6.46
N THR A 5 5.80 -9.24 5.74
CA THR A 5 4.60 -8.56 6.23
C THR A 5 3.50 -9.51 6.68
N LEU A 6 2.94 -10.36 5.82
CA LEU A 6 1.86 -11.25 6.26
C LEU A 6 2.39 -12.42 7.08
N ARG A 7 3.63 -12.90 6.88
CA ARG A 7 4.23 -13.86 7.82
C ARG A 7 4.31 -13.28 9.22
N TYR A 8 4.75 -12.03 9.36
CA TYR A 8 4.82 -11.34 10.64
C TYR A 8 3.43 -11.26 11.29
N PHE A 9 2.41 -10.80 10.56
CA PHE A 9 1.06 -10.66 11.10
C PHE A 9 0.31 -11.99 11.29
N SER A 10 0.47 -12.97 10.40
CA SER A 10 -0.12 -14.29 10.55
C SER A 10 0.44 -15.02 11.77
N LEU A 11 1.75 -14.94 12.03
CA LEU A 11 2.36 -15.54 13.23
C LEU A 11 1.87 -14.90 14.53
N ARG A 12 1.59 -13.59 14.53
CA ARG A 12 1.16 -12.86 15.74
C ARG A 12 -0.34 -12.89 15.99
N HIS A 13 -1.16 -12.95 14.94
CA HIS A 13 -2.61 -12.83 15.06
C HIS A 13 -3.38 -14.11 14.70
N GLY A 14 -2.69 -15.21 14.39
CA GLY A 14 -3.31 -16.51 14.11
C GLY A 14 -4.24 -16.50 12.88
N ARG A 15 -4.04 -15.55 11.96
CA ARG A 15 -4.86 -15.36 10.77
C ARG A 15 -4.32 -16.11 9.55
N ARG A 16 -5.20 -16.34 8.57
CA ARG A 16 -4.82 -16.83 7.25
C ARG A 16 -3.80 -15.85 6.64
N ARG A 17 -2.91 -16.35 5.78
CA ARG A 17 -1.95 -15.50 5.03
C ARG A 17 -2.67 -14.84 3.86
N ASP A 18 -3.59 -13.93 4.16
CA ASP A 18 -4.26 -13.10 3.15
C ASP A 18 -3.96 -11.63 3.43
N ALA A 19 -3.53 -10.92 2.40
CA ALA A 19 -3.31 -9.49 2.46
C ALA A 19 -4.58 -8.69 2.77
N ALA A 20 -5.76 -9.21 2.42
CA ALA A 20 -7.03 -8.60 2.77
C ALA A 20 -7.27 -8.51 4.28
N ASP A 21 -6.58 -9.34 5.09
CA ASP A 21 -6.69 -9.32 6.55
C ASP A 21 -5.78 -8.26 7.22
N VAL A 22 -4.87 -7.64 6.46
CA VAL A 22 -4.00 -6.56 6.97
C VAL A 22 -4.73 -5.23 6.83
N THR A 23 -5.06 -4.65 7.97
CA THR A 23 -5.70 -3.33 8.08
C THR A 23 -4.69 -2.21 8.26
N TRP A 24 -5.02 -1.03 7.75
CA TRP A 24 -4.10 0.11 7.64
C TRP A 24 -4.70 1.37 8.26
N SER A 25 -3.87 2.14 8.96
CA SER A 25 -4.11 3.56 9.25
C SER A 25 -3.37 4.38 8.19
N HIS A 26 -4.05 5.33 7.53
CA HIS A 26 -3.48 6.20 6.48
C HIS A 26 -3.33 7.62 6.97
N ALA A 27 -2.36 8.35 6.39
CA ALA A 27 -2.04 9.73 6.72
C ALA A 27 -1.90 9.95 8.23
N VAL A 28 -1.09 9.10 8.87
CA VAL A 28 -0.77 9.19 10.31
C VAL A 28 0.27 10.29 10.54
N ASN A 29 -0.09 11.51 10.13
CA ASN A 29 0.82 12.64 9.95
C ASN A 29 0.82 13.63 11.13
N SER A 30 0.30 13.24 12.29
CA SER A 30 0.29 14.09 13.49
C SER A 30 0.40 13.26 14.76
N ARG A 31 0.77 13.90 15.88
CA ARG A 31 0.80 13.23 17.19
C ARG A 31 -0.55 12.61 17.56
N SER A 32 -1.64 13.34 17.30
CA SER A 32 -2.99 12.86 17.60
C SER A 32 -3.36 11.63 16.78
N ARG A 33 -3.05 11.64 15.48
CA ARG A 33 -3.28 10.48 14.60
C ARG A 33 -2.41 9.30 14.98
N LEU A 34 -1.16 9.53 15.37
CA LEU A 34 -0.27 8.47 15.83
C LEU A 34 -0.80 7.81 17.11
N ALA A 35 -1.25 8.60 18.09
CA ALA A 35 -1.85 8.08 19.31
C ALA A 35 -3.11 7.23 19.04
N GLU A 36 -3.97 7.70 18.11
CA GLU A 36 -5.14 6.94 17.65
C GLU A 36 -4.72 5.63 16.97
N ALA A 37 -3.76 5.66 16.05
CA ALA A 37 -3.32 4.50 15.30
C ALA A 37 -2.60 3.45 16.18
N LEU A 38 -1.83 3.89 17.19
CA LEU A 38 -1.16 3.01 18.15
C LEU A 38 -2.14 2.22 19.00
N THR A 39 -3.23 2.85 19.44
CA THR A 39 -4.27 2.22 20.27
C THR A 39 -5.34 1.49 19.45
N GLY A 40 -5.45 1.81 18.17
CA GLY A 40 -6.42 1.21 17.26
C GLY A 40 -6.10 -0.23 16.84
N PRO A 41 -7.02 -0.90 16.12
CA PRO A 41 -6.88 -2.30 15.71
C PRO A 41 -6.11 -2.49 14.38
N THR A 42 -5.48 -1.43 13.85
CA THR A 42 -4.77 -1.49 12.57
C THR A 42 -3.44 -2.23 12.69
N HIS A 43 -2.92 -2.80 11.62
CA HIS A 43 -1.65 -3.54 11.63
C HIS A 43 -0.51 -2.69 11.08
N MET A 44 -0.79 -1.94 10.02
CA MET A 44 0.16 -1.07 9.34
C MET A 44 -0.23 0.40 9.53
N MET A 45 0.78 1.26 9.67
CA MET A 45 0.60 2.71 9.64
C MET A 45 1.34 3.29 8.45
N GLU A 46 0.61 4.02 7.62
CA GLU A 46 1.15 4.80 6.53
C GLU A 46 1.19 6.28 6.95
N ALA A 47 2.31 6.94 6.66
CA ALA A 47 2.51 8.35 6.90
C ALA A 47 3.34 8.98 5.77
N ASP A 48 2.95 10.20 5.42
CA ASP A 48 3.61 11.01 4.41
C ASP A 48 4.87 11.67 4.99
N VAL A 49 5.98 11.63 4.27
CA VAL A 49 7.26 12.16 4.72
C VAL A 49 7.74 13.26 3.78
N ILE A 50 8.01 14.43 4.36
CA ILE A 50 8.73 15.55 3.71
C ILE A 50 9.88 16.02 4.58
N ILE A 51 10.73 16.86 4.01
CA ILE A 51 11.68 17.66 4.78
C ILE A 51 10.99 18.93 5.28
N ARG A 52 11.22 19.33 6.54
CA ARG A 52 10.63 20.54 7.12
C ARG A 52 10.96 21.76 6.26
N GLY A 53 9.94 22.61 6.04
CA GLY A 53 10.06 23.82 5.23
C GLY A 53 10.99 24.87 5.85
N ALA A 54 11.02 24.96 7.18
CA ALA A 54 11.88 25.86 7.95
C ALA A 54 12.94 25.09 8.76
N ASP A 55 13.93 25.81 9.29
CA ASP A 55 14.93 25.22 10.17
C ASP A 55 14.31 24.77 11.51
N PRO A 56 14.74 23.62 12.07
CA PRO A 56 15.75 22.72 11.51
C PRO A 56 15.22 21.90 10.32
N LYS A 57 16.04 21.74 9.28
CA LYS A 57 15.77 20.85 8.14
C LYS A 57 15.82 19.37 8.56
N GLU A 58 14.68 18.83 8.92
CA GLU A 58 14.54 17.43 9.38
C GLU A 58 13.31 16.74 8.75
N PRO A 59 13.28 15.40 8.66
CA PRO A 59 12.11 14.69 8.17
C PRO A 59 10.94 14.80 9.15
N ILE A 60 9.77 15.17 8.62
CA ILE A 60 8.53 15.34 9.37
C ILE A 60 7.39 14.57 8.71
N MET A 61 6.36 14.26 9.49
CA MET A 61 5.19 13.58 8.96
C MET A 61 4.20 14.61 8.42
N ALA A 62 4.17 14.84 7.11
CA ALA A 62 3.31 15.83 6.48
C ALA A 62 3.11 15.53 4.98
N HIS A 63 1.95 15.92 4.47
CA HIS A 63 1.59 15.83 3.06
C HIS A 63 1.44 17.24 2.48
N PRO A 64 2.02 17.56 1.32
CA PRO A 64 1.81 18.85 0.65
C PRO A 64 0.31 19.19 0.49
N PRO A 65 -0.11 20.46 0.67
CA PRO A 65 0.72 21.66 0.71
C PRO A 65 1.32 21.99 2.08
N ASP A 66 1.11 21.15 3.10
CA ASP A 66 1.71 21.36 4.41
C ASP A 66 3.24 21.28 4.28
N THR A 67 3.93 22.24 4.89
CA THR A 67 5.41 22.29 4.92
C THR A 67 5.96 22.06 6.33
N ASP A 68 5.07 21.79 7.29
CA ASP A 68 5.39 21.65 8.69
C ASP A 68 4.46 20.63 9.38
N SER A 69 4.89 20.08 10.51
CA SER A 69 4.10 19.13 11.30
C SER A 69 4.43 19.23 12.79
N ASP A 70 3.46 18.84 13.63
CA ASP A 70 3.61 18.75 15.08
C ASP A 70 4.45 17.53 15.52
N ILE A 71 4.81 16.65 14.58
CA ILE A 71 5.60 15.45 14.82
C ILE A 71 6.69 15.26 13.77
N THR A 72 7.91 15.00 14.24
CA THR A 72 9.03 14.59 13.39
C THR A 72 8.95 13.09 13.07
N LEU A 73 9.60 12.65 11.98
CA LEU A 73 9.74 11.21 11.71
C LEU A 73 10.45 10.50 12.87
N LYS A 74 11.45 11.13 13.48
CA LYS A 74 12.19 10.56 14.61
C LYS A 74 11.24 10.25 15.78
N GLU A 75 10.47 11.23 16.23
CA GLU A 75 9.52 11.05 17.34
C GLU A 75 8.45 10.01 16.99
N TRP A 76 8.01 9.98 15.72
CA TRP A 76 7.04 9.00 15.24
C TRP A 76 7.59 7.56 15.30
N LEU A 77 8.84 7.35 14.88
CA LEU A 77 9.51 6.05 14.97
C LEU A 77 9.80 5.63 16.41
N GLU A 78 10.21 6.57 17.28
CA GLU A 78 10.43 6.31 18.71
C GLU A 78 9.15 5.84 19.40
N ALA A 79 8.03 6.54 19.15
CA ALA A 79 6.73 6.17 19.71
C ALA A 79 6.24 4.79 19.26
N LEU A 80 6.66 4.32 18.08
CA LEU A 80 6.36 2.97 17.63
C LEU A 80 7.17 1.90 18.36
N GLY A 81 8.27 2.22 19.06
CA GLY A 81 9.20 1.26 19.66
C GLY A 81 8.54 0.10 20.43
N GLY A 82 7.46 0.37 21.17
CA GLY A 82 6.73 -0.64 21.95
C GLY A 82 5.56 -1.34 21.23
N SER A 83 5.26 -1.01 19.97
CA SER A 83 4.12 -1.55 19.23
C SER A 83 4.46 -2.79 18.39
N ASP A 84 3.46 -3.55 17.97
CA ASP A 84 3.61 -4.63 16.98
C ASP A 84 3.31 -4.16 15.54
N LYS A 85 3.17 -2.85 15.34
CA LYS A 85 2.70 -2.23 14.09
C LYS A 85 3.80 -2.16 13.05
N GLY A 86 3.49 -2.49 11.81
CA GLY A 86 4.37 -2.22 10.67
C GLY A 86 4.16 -0.79 10.14
N VAL A 87 5.10 -0.33 9.32
CA VAL A 87 5.14 1.05 8.83
C VAL A 87 5.26 1.10 7.31
N LYS A 88 4.65 2.14 6.72
CA LYS A 88 4.84 2.55 5.32
C LYS A 88 5.17 4.04 5.30
N LEU A 89 6.38 4.39 4.90
CA LEU A 89 6.79 5.79 4.73
C LEU A 89 6.54 6.21 3.29
N ASP A 90 5.63 7.16 3.08
CA ASP A 90 5.28 7.70 1.77
C ASP A 90 6.03 9.01 1.50
N PHE A 91 7.16 8.90 0.79
CA PHE A 91 8.03 10.04 0.53
C PHE A 91 7.43 10.98 -0.51
N LYS A 92 7.19 12.23 -0.11
CA LYS A 92 6.75 13.31 -1.00
C LYS A 92 7.89 14.24 -1.40
N SER A 93 9.07 14.11 -0.80
CA SER A 93 10.29 14.81 -1.20
C SER A 93 11.53 13.91 -1.16
N LEU A 94 12.39 14.04 -2.18
CA LEU A 94 13.63 13.27 -2.28
C LEU A 94 14.62 13.62 -1.17
N GLU A 95 14.66 14.89 -0.76
CA GLU A 95 15.54 15.40 0.31
C GLU A 95 15.29 14.72 1.67
N ALA A 96 14.08 14.20 1.89
CA ALA A 96 13.73 13.51 3.12
C ALA A 96 14.22 12.06 3.15
N VAL A 97 14.55 11.44 2.00
CA VAL A 97 14.78 10.00 1.90
C VAL A 97 16.02 9.57 2.68
N SER A 98 17.19 10.12 2.37
CA SER A 98 18.44 9.69 3.01
C SER A 98 18.44 9.93 4.53
N PRO A 99 18.00 11.10 5.06
CA PRO A 99 17.90 11.29 6.51
C PRO A 99 16.89 10.34 7.17
N SER A 100 15.81 9.97 6.46
CA SER A 100 14.82 9.02 6.97
C SER A 100 15.34 7.58 7.01
N VAL A 101 16.15 7.18 6.03
CA VAL A 101 16.83 5.88 6.02
C VAL A 101 17.77 5.75 7.23
N VAL A 102 18.54 6.80 7.54
CA VAL A 102 19.36 6.85 8.76
C VAL A 102 18.50 6.67 10.02
N LEU A 103 17.35 7.35 10.10
CA LEU A 103 16.45 7.20 11.26
C LEU A 103 15.83 5.80 11.35
N LEU A 104 15.46 5.16 10.24
CA LEU A 104 15.00 3.77 10.22
C LEU A 104 16.08 2.82 10.75
N GLU A 105 17.32 3.04 10.32
CA GLU A 105 18.49 2.25 10.72
C GLU A 105 18.91 2.51 12.16
N ASP A 106 18.75 3.72 12.72
CA ASP A 106 19.25 4.04 14.05
C ASP A 106 18.21 3.94 15.16
N VAL A 107 16.96 4.34 14.88
CA VAL A 107 15.90 4.50 15.87
C VAL A 107 14.95 3.30 15.87
N TYR A 108 14.52 2.85 14.69
CA TYR A 108 13.47 1.85 14.60
C TYR A 108 13.99 0.41 14.71
N ARG A 109 15.17 0.11 14.13
CA ARG A 109 15.88 -1.20 14.11
C ARG A 109 14.97 -2.39 14.45
N SER A 110 14.01 -2.68 13.58
CA SER A 110 12.95 -3.62 13.89
C SER A 110 12.84 -4.77 12.90
N ASN A 111 12.45 -5.94 13.40
CA ASN A 111 11.96 -7.06 12.59
C ASN A 111 10.48 -6.89 12.21
N ARG A 112 9.93 -5.68 12.34
CA ARG A 112 8.57 -5.35 11.93
C ARG A 112 8.53 -5.03 10.43
N PRO A 113 7.37 -5.15 9.78
CA PRO A 113 7.24 -4.80 8.38
C PRO A 113 7.56 -3.31 8.13
N VAL A 114 8.50 -3.04 7.22
CA VAL A 114 8.85 -1.69 6.76
C VAL A 114 8.62 -1.61 5.26
N TRP A 115 7.86 -0.61 4.85
CA TRP A 115 7.56 -0.30 3.46
C TRP A 115 8.03 1.13 3.16
N VAL A 116 8.66 1.33 2.02
CA VAL A 116 9.12 2.63 1.57
C VAL A 116 8.48 2.93 0.22
N ASN A 117 7.69 4.00 0.18
CA ASN A 117 6.85 4.36 -0.95
C ASN A 117 7.29 5.68 -1.57
N ALA A 118 7.24 5.74 -2.90
CA ALA A 118 7.35 6.98 -3.65
C ALA A 118 6.71 6.83 -5.02
N ASP A 119 6.16 7.93 -5.53
CA ASP A 119 5.83 8.06 -6.95
C ASP A 119 7.09 8.47 -7.71
N VAL A 120 7.68 7.51 -8.44
CA VAL A 120 8.98 7.67 -9.12
C VAL A 120 8.87 7.80 -10.63
N LEU A 121 7.65 7.68 -11.17
CA LEU A 121 7.35 7.85 -12.59
C LEU A 121 6.10 8.70 -12.81
N PRO A 122 5.97 9.39 -13.97
CA PRO A 122 4.73 10.03 -14.35
C PRO A 122 3.70 8.97 -14.77
N GLY A 123 2.46 9.11 -14.30
CA GLY A 123 1.36 8.20 -14.61
C GLY A 123 0.13 8.90 -15.17
N PRO A 124 -0.97 8.16 -15.36
CA PRO A 124 -2.15 8.69 -16.02
C PRO A 124 -2.78 9.83 -15.24
N GLY A 125 -2.99 10.97 -15.92
CA GLY A 125 -3.58 12.17 -15.33
C GLY A 125 -2.73 12.84 -14.23
N GLY A 126 -1.52 12.35 -13.95
CA GLY A 126 -0.65 12.89 -12.92
C GLY A 126 -0.16 14.29 -13.27
N LEU A 127 -0.37 15.24 -12.35
CA LEU A 127 0.13 16.62 -12.49
C LEU A 127 1.34 16.90 -11.59
N ALA A 128 1.53 16.08 -10.55
CA ALA A 128 2.69 16.18 -9.67
C ALA A 128 3.96 15.72 -10.40
N SER A 129 5.09 16.34 -10.06
CA SER A 129 6.40 15.86 -10.50
C SER A 129 6.79 14.62 -9.69
N PRO A 130 7.11 13.49 -10.33
CA PRO A 130 7.62 12.31 -9.63
C PRO A 130 8.99 12.59 -9.01
N LEU A 131 9.36 11.79 -8.01
CA LEU A 131 10.74 11.76 -7.51
C LEU A 131 11.66 11.10 -8.55
N ASP A 132 12.93 11.53 -8.59
CA ASP A 132 13.91 10.89 -9.46
C ASP A 132 14.11 9.41 -9.06
N PRO A 133 13.87 8.46 -9.98
CA PRO A 133 13.88 7.04 -9.64
C PRO A 133 15.27 6.55 -9.22
N LEU A 134 16.33 7.02 -9.87
CA LEU A 134 17.68 6.55 -9.60
C LEU A 134 18.20 7.07 -8.26
N ALA A 135 17.94 8.34 -7.94
CA ALA A 135 18.31 8.94 -6.67
C ALA A 135 17.51 8.33 -5.51
N PHE A 136 16.22 8.07 -5.71
CA PHE A 136 15.39 7.39 -4.71
C PHE A 136 15.93 5.98 -4.43
N LEU A 137 16.12 5.16 -5.48
CA LEU A 137 16.60 3.79 -5.34
C LEU A 137 18.02 3.72 -4.76
N SER A 138 18.90 4.63 -5.15
CA SER A 138 20.24 4.75 -4.55
C SER A 138 20.15 5.04 -3.05
N SER A 139 19.23 5.91 -2.63
CA SER A 139 19.08 6.30 -1.23
C SER A 139 18.53 5.19 -0.34
N VAL A 140 17.70 4.30 -0.89
CA VAL A 140 17.09 3.19 -0.14
C VAL A 140 17.83 1.86 -0.29
N SER A 141 18.95 1.84 -1.03
CA SER A 141 19.71 0.64 -1.35
C SER A 141 20.32 -0.07 -0.13
N THR A 142 20.56 0.66 0.97
CA THR A 142 21.10 0.11 2.23
C THR A 142 20.03 -0.56 3.10
N LEU A 143 18.75 -0.34 2.79
CA LEU A 143 17.66 -0.89 3.57
C LEU A 143 17.67 -2.43 3.52
N PRO A 144 17.24 -3.10 4.62
CA PRO A 144 17.24 -4.56 4.68
C PRO A 144 16.52 -5.20 3.48
N PRO A 145 17.00 -6.35 2.97
CA PRO A 145 16.43 -7.00 1.78
C PRO A 145 14.95 -7.36 1.87
N HIS A 146 14.39 -7.43 3.08
CA HIS A 146 12.97 -7.70 3.33
C HIS A 146 12.09 -6.45 3.36
N THR A 147 12.67 -5.26 3.19
CA THR A 147 11.94 -4.00 3.05
C THR A 147 11.17 -4.01 1.74
N VAL A 148 9.88 -3.66 1.79
CA VAL A 148 9.05 -3.60 0.58
C VAL A 148 9.21 -2.23 -0.06
N LEU A 149 9.62 -2.20 -1.34
CA LEU A 149 9.65 -0.98 -2.13
C LEU A 149 8.30 -0.80 -2.84
N SER A 150 7.57 0.25 -2.47
CA SER A 150 6.26 0.60 -3.04
C SER A 150 6.43 1.69 -4.08
N LEU A 151 6.70 1.30 -5.33
CA LEU A 151 7.13 2.19 -6.40
C LEU A 151 5.96 2.56 -7.31
N GLY A 152 5.52 3.80 -7.22
CA GLY A 152 4.30 4.30 -7.85
C GLY A 152 4.52 5.19 -9.06
N TRP A 153 3.38 5.59 -9.62
CA TRP A 153 3.31 6.66 -10.59
C TRP A 153 2.48 7.79 -10.03
N THR A 154 2.81 9.03 -10.38
CA THR A 154 1.91 10.15 -10.12
C THR A 154 0.63 9.94 -10.92
N THR A 155 -0.53 10.10 -10.29
CA THR A 155 -1.82 9.88 -10.97
C THR A 155 -2.78 11.01 -10.68
N GLY A 156 -3.71 11.21 -11.61
CA GLY A 156 -4.87 12.07 -11.44
C GLY A 156 -6.13 11.36 -11.89
N TRP A 157 -7.26 11.82 -11.38
CA TRP A 157 -8.57 11.34 -11.80
C TRP A 157 -9.52 12.53 -11.88
N THR A 158 -10.31 12.60 -12.95
CA THR A 158 -11.29 13.67 -13.18
C THR A 158 -12.68 13.08 -13.36
N ALA A 159 -13.63 13.53 -12.54
CA ALA A 159 -15.01 13.06 -12.59
C ALA A 159 -15.69 13.36 -13.93
N GLY A 160 -16.44 12.39 -14.45
CA GLY A 160 -17.21 12.56 -15.69
C GLY A 160 -16.38 12.56 -16.97
N THR A 161 -15.10 12.22 -16.89
CA THR A 161 -14.19 12.08 -18.04
C THR A 161 -13.76 10.62 -18.22
N ASP A 162 -13.35 10.28 -19.43
CA ASP A 162 -12.66 9.02 -19.67
C ASP A 162 -11.22 9.14 -19.14
N ASN A 163 -10.93 8.44 -18.06
CA ASN A 163 -9.63 8.50 -17.40
C ASN A 163 -8.75 7.41 -17.98
N ALA A 164 -7.69 7.80 -18.68
CA ALA A 164 -6.73 6.85 -19.26
C ALA A 164 -6.11 5.95 -18.17
N GLY A 165 -5.92 4.68 -18.51
CA GLY A 165 -5.19 3.73 -17.68
C GLY A 165 -3.67 3.86 -17.81
N TYR A 166 -2.94 3.05 -17.03
CA TYR A 166 -1.50 2.86 -17.16
C TYR A 166 -1.19 2.27 -18.55
N SER A 167 -0.37 2.97 -19.32
CA SER A 167 -0.02 2.57 -20.69
C SER A 167 1.03 1.45 -20.71
N TRP A 168 1.23 0.84 -21.87
CA TRP A 168 2.30 -0.15 -22.08
C TRP A 168 3.69 0.43 -21.80
N ASP A 169 3.93 1.66 -22.24
CA ASP A 169 5.21 2.33 -22.01
C ASP A 169 5.43 2.58 -20.52
N MET A 170 4.39 3.02 -19.79
CA MET A 170 4.47 3.24 -18.33
C MET A 170 4.87 1.97 -17.56
N VAL A 171 4.26 0.82 -17.86
CA VAL A 171 4.58 -0.43 -17.17
C VAL A 171 5.92 -1.02 -17.59
N ARG A 172 6.36 -0.79 -18.83
CA ARG A 172 7.70 -1.22 -19.29
C ARG A 172 8.79 -0.40 -18.65
N THR A 173 8.66 0.93 -18.59
CA THR A 173 9.62 1.78 -17.88
C THR A 173 9.71 1.40 -16.39
N MET A 174 8.59 1.06 -15.75
CA MET A 174 8.61 0.58 -14.36
C MET A 174 9.33 -0.77 -14.24
N GLU A 175 9.09 -1.74 -15.15
CA GLU A 175 9.82 -3.01 -15.15
C GLU A 175 11.33 -2.79 -15.30
N GLU A 176 11.75 -1.93 -16.24
CA GLU A 176 13.15 -1.65 -16.52
C GLU A 176 13.89 -1.14 -15.27
N ILE A 177 13.26 -0.24 -14.52
CA ILE A 177 13.76 0.30 -13.25
C ILE A 177 13.83 -0.80 -12.18
N CYS A 178 12.82 -1.66 -12.10
CA CYS A 178 12.68 -2.61 -11.01
C CYS A 178 13.47 -3.92 -11.21
N ARG A 179 13.83 -4.27 -12.45
CA ARG A 179 14.33 -5.61 -12.80
C ARG A 179 15.57 -6.04 -12.02
N ALA A 180 16.46 -5.09 -11.75
CA ALA A 180 17.74 -5.34 -11.08
C ALA A 180 17.66 -5.22 -9.56
N LEU A 181 16.52 -4.76 -9.02
CA LEU A 181 16.32 -4.70 -7.57
C LEU A 181 16.31 -6.11 -7.00
N GLU A 182 16.65 -6.28 -5.73
CA GLU A 182 16.54 -7.56 -5.02
C GLU A 182 15.35 -7.57 -4.04
N HIS A 183 14.92 -6.39 -3.60
CA HIS A 183 13.80 -6.21 -2.68
C HIS A 183 12.45 -6.71 -3.26
N PRO A 184 11.48 -7.08 -2.40
CA PRO A 184 10.08 -7.16 -2.81
C PRO A 184 9.60 -5.81 -3.32
N VAL A 185 8.87 -5.81 -4.44
CA VAL A 185 8.33 -4.59 -5.05
C VAL A 185 6.81 -4.68 -5.11
N THR A 186 6.15 -3.62 -4.69
CA THR A 186 4.71 -3.45 -4.89
C THR A 186 4.43 -2.20 -5.70
N PHE A 187 3.48 -2.26 -6.62
CA PHE A 187 3.09 -1.11 -7.43
C PHE A 187 1.77 -0.54 -6.90
N PRO A 188 1.77 0.66 -6.28
CA PRO A 188 0.55 1.33 -5.86
C PRO A 188 -0.22 1.82 -7.09
N VAL A 189 -1.38 1.22 -7.34
CA VAL A 189 -2.24 1.53 -8.47
C VAL A 189 -3.58 2.10 -8.01
N ARG A 190 -4.05 3.14 -8.71
CA ARG A 190 -5.34 3.77 -8.42
C ARG A 190 -6.49 2.88 -8.91
N ALA A 191 -7.42 2.54 -8.03
CA ALA A 191 -8.54 1.64 -8.28
C ALA A 191 -9.36 2.03 -9.51
N ALA A 192 -9.62 3.33 -9.69
CA ALA A 192 -10.37 3.85 -10.83
C ALA A 192 -9.73 3.61 -12.19
N LEU A 193 -8.42 3.32 -12.23
CA LEU A 193 -7.67 3.11 -13.48
C LEU A 193 -7.45 1.63 -13.80
N LEU A 194 -7.79 0.72 -12.87
CA LEU A 194 -7.50 -0.72 -13.01
C LEU A 194 -8.13 -1.32 -14.27
N ALA A 195 -9.39 -1.00 -14.54
CA ALA A 195 -10.12 -1.59 -15.65
C ALA A 195 -9.47 -1.31 -17.00
N ALA A 196 -9.05 -0.05 -17.21
CA ALA A 196 -8.37 0.38 -18.42
C ALA A 196 -6.93 -0.15 -18.53
N SER A 197 -6.36 -0.65 -17.43
CA SER A 197 -4.93 -1.00 -17.32
C SER A 197 -4.67 -2.48 -17.08
N PHE A 198 -5.73 -3.31 -17.09
CA PHE A 198 -5.65 -4.68 -16.60
C PHE A 198 -4.56 -5.47 -17.34
N SER A 199 -4.52 -5.40 -18.68
CA SER A 199 -3.55 -6.15 -19.48
C SER A 199 -2.10 -5.73 -19.19
N GLN A 200 -1.87 -4.43 -19.03
CA GLN A 200 -0.56 -3.84 -18.75
C GLN A 200 -0.06 -4.26 -17.37
N LEU A 201 -0.93 -4.17 -16.36
CA LEU A 201 -0.61 -4.55 -14.98
C LEU A 201 -0.43 -6.07 -14.83
N SER A 202 -1.25 -6.87 -15.53
CA SER A 202 -1.08 -8.33 -15.58
C SER A 202 0.28 -8.71 -16.18
N TRP A 203 0.68 -8.07 -17.27
CA TRP A 203 1.99 -8.30 -17.86
C TRP A 203 3.11 -7.92 -16.88
N LEU A 204 3.03 -6.75 -16.24
CA LEU A 204 4.04 -6.29 -15.28
C LEU A 204 4.24 -7.31 -14.14
N LEU A 205 3.14 -7.82 -13.58
CA LEU A 205 3.19 -8.84 -12.51
C LEU A 205 3.83 -10.17 -12.94
N GLN A 206 3.78 -10.51 -14.23
CA GLN A 206 4.40 -11.73 -14.74
C GLN A 206 5.93 -11.64 -14.88
N GLN A 207 6.49 -10.44 -14.76
CA GLN A 207 7.93 -10.23 -14.99
C GLN A 207 8.81 -10.71 -13.81
N SER A 208 8.24 -10.85 -12.61
CA SER A 208 8.97 -11.28 -11.42
C SER A 208 8.01 -11.75 -10.33
N ASP A 209 8.37 -12.82 -9.60
CA ASP A 209 7.62 -13.32 -8.44
C ASP A 209 7.72 -12.42 -7.20
N ARG A 210 8.60 -11.42 -7.26
CA ARG A 210 8.75 -10.35 -6.26
C ARG A 210 7.75 -9.22 -6.45
N TYR A 211 7.08 -9.17 -7.60
CA TYR A 211 6.18 -8.07 -7.95
C TYR A 211 4.76 -8.34 -7.47
N THR A 212 4.17 -7.31 -6.86
CA THR A 212 2.80 -7.31 -6.33
C THR A 212 2.11 -5.99 -6.66
N LEU A 213 0.79 -5.92 -6.49
CA LEU A 213 0.04 -4.67 -6.58
C LEU A 213 -0.45 -4.24 -5.20
N THR A 214 -0.41 -2.93 -4.96
CA THR A 214 -1.17 -2.30 -3.88
C THR A 214 -2.27 -1.45 -4.52
N VAL A 215 -3.55 -1.70 -4.25
CA VAL A 215 -4.65 -0.91 -4.83
C VAL A 215 -5.10 0.16 -3.84
N TRP A 216 -5.18 1.42 -4.28
CA TRP A 216 -5.63 2.55 -3.47
C TRP A 216 -6.72 3.36 -4.19
N THR A 217 -7.45 4.21 -3.46
CA THR A 217 -8.50 5.07 -4.04
C THR A 217 -8.46 6.46 -3.42
N GLY A 218 -8.64 7.48 -4.24
CA GLY A 218 -8.94 8.83 -3.78
C GLY A 218 -10.36 8.93 -3.20
N LYS A 219 -10.62 9.97 -2.40
CA LYS A 219 -11.92 10.24 -1.78
C LYS A 219 -13.06 10.39 -2.79
N ASP A 220 -12.75 10.99 -3.94
CA ASP A 220 -13.74 11.35 -4.97
C ASP A 220 -13.75 10.40 -6.16
N ASP A 221 -12.81 9.44 -6.20
CA ASP A 221 -12.69 8.45 -7.26
C ASP A 221 -13.99 7.61 -7.34
N LYS A 222 -14.45 7.35 -8.56
CA LYS A 222 -15.60 6.49 -8.83
C LYS A 222 -15.15 5.25 -9.61
N PHE A 223 -15.50 4.08 -9.10
CA PHE A 223 -15.26 2.79 -9.74
C PHE A 223 -16.27 1.75 -9.24
N PRO A 224 -16.58 0.70 -10.01
CA PRO A 224 -17.48 -0.36 -9.55
C PRO A 224 -16.74 -1.29 -8.58
N ALA A 225 -17.14 -1.32 -7.31
CA ALA A 225 -16.47 -2.15 -6.29
C ALA A 225 -16.49 -3.65 -6.63
N GLN A 226 -17.52 -4.13 -7.34
CA GLN A 226 -17.61 -5.51 -7.80
C GLN A 226 -16.46 -5.91 -8.74
N ASP A 227 -15.92 -4.96 -9.50
CA ASP A 227 -14.85 -5.21 -10.46
C ASP A 227 -13.54 -5.52 -9.74
N LEU A 228 -13.32 -4.94 -8.55
CA LEU A 228 -12.14 -5.23 -7.73
C LEU A 228 -12.06 -6.72 -7.33
N LEU A 229 -13.20 -7.38 -7.12
CA LEU A 229 -13.25 -8.80 -6.77
C LEU A 229 -12.85 -9.67 -7.96
N ALA A 230 -13.38 -9.33 -9.14
CA ALA A 230 -13.01 -10.00 -10.38
C ALA A 230 -11.53 -9.80 -10.68
N TYR A 231 -11.00 -8.59 -10.50
CA TYR A 231 -9.57 -8.33 -10.65
C TYR A 231 -8.74 -9.12 -9.65
N LYS A 232 -9.15 -9.17 -8.37
CA LYS A 232 -8.46 -9.99 -7.37
C LYS A 232 -8.37 -11.44 -7.82
N ALA A 233 -9.49 -12.06 -8.19
CA ALA A 233 -9.52 -13.46 -8.61
C ALA A 233 -8.60 -13.73 -9.81
N ASN A 234 -8.59 -12.83 -10.81
CA ASN A 234 -7.73 -12.98 -11.97
C ASN A 234 -6.25 -12.78 -11.64
N PHE A 235 -5.91 -11.75 -10.87
CA PHE A 235 -4.52 -11.49 -10.49
C PHE A 235 -3.98 -12.52 -9.48
N ASP A 236 -4.80 -13.05 -8.57
CA ASP A 236 -4.43 -14.16 -7.67
C ASP A 236 -4.03 -15.42 -8.45
N SER A 237 -4.56 -15.60 -9.68
CA SER A 237 -4.17 -16.68 -10.58
C SER A 237 -2.83 -16.42 -11.30
N ILE A 238 -2.37 -15.17 -11.31
CA ILE A 238 -1.12 -14.73 -11.96
C ILE A 238 0.02 -14.61 -10.94
N THR A 239 -0.26 -14.04 -9.77
CA THR A 239 0.69 -13.83 -8.67
C THR A 239 0.00 -14.03 -7.33
N HIS A 240 0.73 -14.54 -6.33
CA HIS A 240 0.16 -14.93 -5.05
C HIS A 240 -0.19 -13.77 -4.10
N LEU A 241 -0.15 -12.50 -4.51
CA LEU A 241 -0.46 -11.40 -3.58
C LEU A 241 -0.89 -10.08 -4.22
N ILE A 242 -2.10 -9.64 -3.89
CA ILE A 242 -2.57 -8.27 -4.06
C ILE A 242 -2.95 -7.72 -2.69
N LEU A 243 -2.37 -6.58 -2.33
CA LEU A 243 -2.78 -5.81 -1.17
C LEU A 243 -3.82 -4.78 -1.61
N PHE A 244 -5.06 -4.90 -1.14
CA PHE A 244 -6.03 -3.81 -1.25
C PHE A 244 -5.80 -2.86 -0.07
N CYS A 245 -5.05 -1.78 -0.29
CA CYS A 245 -4.90 -0.71 0.69
C CYS A 245 -5.99 0.34 0.44
N ILE A 246 -7.20 0.05 0.92
CA ILE A 246 -8.33 0.97 0.84
C ILE A 246 -8.22 1.95 1.99
N VAL A 247 -7.85 3.22 1.76
CA VAL A 247 -8.17 4.28 2.71
C VAL A 247 -8.57 5.58 2.02
N GLN A 248 -9.84 5.97 2.22
CA GLN A 248 -10.23 7.22 2.91
C GLN A 248 -11.75 7.17 3.19
N ASN A 249 -12.14 7.20 4.47
CA ASN A 249 -13.51 7.38 4.98
C ASN A 249 -14.62 6.40 4.58
N ARG A 250 -14.35 5.34 3.82
CA ARG A 250 -15.27 4.19 3.72
C ARG A 250 -14.51 2.92 4.03
N LYS A 251 -14.88 2.27 5.13
CA LYS A 251 -14.66 0.83 5.27
C LYS A 251 -15.34 0.16 4.08
N PHE A 252 -14.59 -0.17 3.06
CA PHE A 252 -14.93 -1.32 2.25
C PHE A 252 -14.17 -2.48 2.87
N GLU A 253 -14.81 -3.15 3.85
CA GLU A 253 -14.46 -4.53 4.17
C GLU A 253 -14.79 -5.36 2.93
N ILE A 254 -13.82 -5.52 2.02
CA ILE A 254 -13.87 -6.64 1.10
C ILE A 254 -13.35 -7.85 1.87
N CYS A 255 -14.22 -8.37 2.73
CA CYS A 255 -14.09 -9.68 3.33
C CYS A 255 -14.71 -10.68 2.33
N LEU A 256 -13.88 -11.39 1.56
CA LEU A 256 -14.36 -12.46 0.70
C LEU A 256 -13.98 -13.82 1.28
N ARG A 257 -14.95 -14.42 1.98
CA ARG A 257 -14.99 -15.87 2.16
C ARG A 257 -15.15 -16.54 0.80
N GLY A 258 -14.13 -17.26 0.37
CA GLY A 258 -14.26 -18.37 -0.58
C GLY A 258 -14.07 -19.69 0.18
N VAL A 259 -15.15 -20.34 0.59
CA VAL A 259 -15.17 -21.78 0.82
C VAL A 259 -16.12 -22.35 -0.22
N CYS A 260 -15.57 -23.11 -1.17
CA CYS A 260 -16.36 -24.01 -1.99
C CYS A 260 -16.01 -25.47 -1.67
N THR A 261 -17.05 -26.29 -1.83
CA THR A 261 -17.17 -27.75 -1.71
C THR A 261 -17.45 -28.24 -0.27
N HIS A 262 -18.54 -28.97 0.00
CA HIS A 262 -19.24 -29.95 -0.85
C HIS A 262 -20.77 -29.80 -0.87
N GLU A 263 -21.35 -30.00 -2.06
CA GLU A 263 -22.69 -30.52 -2.22
C GLU A 263 -22.77 -31.94 -1.64
N THR A 264 -23.75 -32.18 -0.77
CA THR A 264 -24.60 -33.36 -0.89
C THR A 264 -26.04 -32.92 -0.68
N SER A 265 -26.77 -32.94 -1.79
CA SER A 265 -28.22 -33.01 -1.91
C SER A 265 -28.84 -33.99 -0.89
N SER A 266 -29.89 -33.57 -0.18
CA SER A 266 -31.15 -34.34 -0.11
C SER A 266 -32.29 -33.60 0.65
N VAL A 267 -33.29 -33.16 -0.13
CA VAL A 267 -34.76 -33.19 0.11
C VAL A 267 -35.39 -32.36 1.27
N PRO A 268 -36.42 -31.53 1.00
CA PRO A 268 -37.15 -30.76 2.01
C PRO A 268 -38.32 -31.53 2.62
N LYS A 269 -38.65 -31.26 3.89
CA LYS A 269 -39.95 -31.60 4.50
C LYS A 269 -40.55 -30.42 5.29
N PRO A 270 -41.88 -30.35 5.39
CA PRO A 270 -42.61 -29.09 5.41
C PRO A 270 -43.00 -28.59 6.81
N SER A 271 -43.39 -27.32 6.80
CA SER A 271 -44.04 -26.52 7.84
C SER A 271 -45.12 -27.25 8.65
N HIS A 272 -45.07 -27.12 9.98
CA HIS A 272 -46.26 -27.16 10.81
C HIS A 272 -46.46 -25.83 11.54
N GLN A 273 -47.62 -25.25 11.27
CA GLN A 273 -48.20 -24.09 11.91
C GLN A 273 -48.46 -24.37 13.40
N HIS A 274 -48.14 -23.38 14.24
CA HIS A 274 -48.76 -23.23 15.54
C HIS A 274 -50.22 -22.78 15.37
N ARG A 275 -51.15 -23.52 15.98
CA ARG A 275 -52.44 -23.00 16.41
C ARG A 275 -52.45 -23.01 17.94
N ASN A 276 -52.68 -21.84 18.51
CA ASN A 276 -53.71 -21.64 19.54
C ASN A 276 -54.67 -20.60 18.98
#